data_AF-A0A3C0CVA6-F1
#
_entry.id   AF-A0A3C0CVA6-F1
#
_cell.length_a   1.000
_cell.length_b   1.000
_cell.length_c   1.000
_cell.angle_alpha   90.00
_cell.angle_beta   90.00
_cell.angle_gamma   90.00
#
_symmetry.space_group_name_H-M   'P 1'
#
loop_
_entity.id
_entity.type
_entity.pdbx_description
1 polymer ?
#
loop_
_entity_poly.entity_id
_entity_poly.type
_entity_poly.pdbx_seq_one_letter_code
_entity_poly.pdbx_strand_id
1 'polypeptide(L)'
;MQINTLYQLYSIVKNNPWLLDTAERMLMMPDLFNFWFTGVKTNEFTEATTSQMFNPKTGGWAKDIMEKLGIPVKIVGDVIQPGTVIGKLRPSVCEEIAGTQIP
;
A
#
# COMPACT_ATOMS: atom_id res chain seq x y z
N MET A 1 -13.13 15.22 -8.11
CA MET A 1 -12.95 14.84 -6.68
C MET A 1 -11.45 14.69 -6.41
N GLN A 2 -10.95 15.15 -5.26
CA GLN A 2 -9.54 15.01 -4.88
C GLN A 2 -9.31 13.70 -4.12
N ILE A 3 -9.42 12.57 -4.82
CA ILE A 3 -9.38 11.24 -4.17
C ILE A 3 -8.09 10.46 -4.42
N ASN A 4 -7.33 10.78 -5.47
CA ASN A 4 -6.20 9.96 -5.87
C ASN A 4 -4.97 10.17 -4.98
N THR A 5 -4.37 9.06 -4.56
CA THR A 5 -3.20 8.99 -3.68
C THR A 5 -2.02 9.81 -4.20
N LEU A 6 -1.78 9.83 -5.53
CA LEU A 6 -0.70 10.60 -6.14
C LEU A 6 -0.67 12.08 -5.71
N TYR A 7 -1.83 12.75 -5.76
CA TYR A 7 -1.92 14.17 -5.41
C TYR A 7 -1.79 14.40 -3.90
N GLN A 8 -2.28 13.47 -3.08
CA GLN A 8 -2.14 13.53 -1.63
C GLN A 8 -0.66 13.42 -1.22
N LEU A 9 0.07 12.45 -1.80
CA LEU A 9 1.52 12.31 -1.56
C LEU A 9 2.30 13.52 -2.08
N TYR A 10 1.95 14.05 -3.26
CA TYR A 10 2.60 15.26 -3.76
C TYR A 10 2.36 16.48 -2.85
N SER A 11 1.18 16.60 -2.26
CA SER A 11 0.91 17.61 -1.24
C SER A 11 1.80 17.43 -0.01
N ILE A 12 2.06 16.18 0.42
CA ILE A 12 3.00 15.89 1.51
C ILE A 12 4.42 16.27 1.11
N VAL A 13 4.88 15.96 -0.11
CA VAL A 13 6.20 16.40 -0.60
C VAL A 13 6.36 17.92 -0.51
N LYS A 14 5.30 18.69 -0.81
CA LYS A 14 5.34 20.16 -0.77
C LYS A 14 5.26 20.76 0.62
N ASN A 15 4.46 20.17 1.50
CA ASN A 15 4.08 20.81 2.76
C ASN A 15 4.70 20.14 3.99
N ASN A 16 4.97 18.83 3.94
CA ASN A 16 5.43 18.01 5.07
C ASN A 16 6.37 16.86 4.63
N PRO A 17 7.47 17.12 3.90
CA PRO A 17 8.30 16.06 3.29
C PRO A 17 8.88 15.07 4.30
N TRP A 18 9.14 15.50 5.53
CA TRP A 18 9.64 14.67 6.64
C TRP A 18 8.78 13.43 6.94
N LEU A 19 7.47 13.49 6.63
CA LEU A 19 6.57 12.34 6.75
C LEU A 19 6.97 11.20 5.81
N LEU A 20 7.41 11.53 4.59
CA LEU A 20 7.83 10.54 3.59
C LEU A 20 9.27 10.06 3.80
N ASP A 21 10.11 10.90 4.41
CA ASP A 21 11.48 10.52 4.75
C ASP A 21 11.52 9.38 5.77
N THR A 22 10.62 9.46 6.76
CA THR A 22 10.49 8.50 7.87
C THR A 22 9.55 7.34 7.56
N ALA A 23 8.74 7.43 6.50
CA ALA A 23 7.85 6.35 6.10
C ALA A 23 8.63 5.14 5.56
N GLU A 24 8.31 3.96 6.11
CA GLU A 24 8.83 2.67 5.62
C GLU A 24 7.98 2.12 4.47
N ARG A 25 6.64 2.18 4.60
CA ARG A 25 5.69 1.61 3.65
C ARG A 25 4.40 2.42 3.58
N MET A 26 3.84 2.57 2.39
CA MET A 26 2.50 3.07 2.12
C MET A 26 1.57 1.88 1.88
N LEU A 27 0.52 1.79 2.69
CA LEU A 27 -0.55 0.80 2.55
C LEU A 27 -1.84 1.53 2.21
N MET A 28 -2.59 0.98 1.25
CA MET A 28 -3.97 1.39 1.00
C MET A 28 -4.86 0.86 2.14
N MET A 29 -6.08 1.38 2.28
CA MET A 29 -6.95 1.00 3.41
C MET A 29 -7.15 -0.53 3.54
N PRO A 30 -7.43 -1.30 2.47
CA PRO A 30 -7.55 -2.76 2.57
C PRO A 30 -6.22 -3.43 2.95
N ASP A 31 -5.10 -2.97 2.39
CA ASP A 31 -3.77 -3.49 2.70
C ASP A 31 -3.37 -3.22 4.17
N LEU A 32 -3.83 -2.11 4.75
CA LEU A 32 -3.60 -1.81 6.17
C LEU A 32 -4.35 -2.81 7.08
N PHE A 33 -5.62 -3.12 6.75
CA PHE A 33 -6.36 -4.16 7.48
C PHE A 33 -5.69 -5.52 7.33
N ASN A 34 -5.28 -5.89 6.12
CA ASN A 34 -4.53 -7.11 5.86
C ASN A 34 -3.25 -7.18 6.71
N PHE A 35 -2.47 -6.09 6.78
CA PHE A 35 -1.28 -6.03 7.61
C PHE A 35 -1.58 -6.18 9.10
N TRP A 36 -2.63 -5.52 9.60
CA TRP A 36 -3.03 -5.68 11.00
C TRP A 36 -3.46 -7.12 11.30
N PHE A 37 -4.16 -7.78 10.38
CA PHE A 37 -4.64 -9.14 10.58
C PHE A 37 -3.60 -10.22 10.38
N THR A 38 -2.67 -10.05 9.45
CA THR A 38 -1.73 -11.11 9.03
C THR A 38 -0.27 -10.77 9.35
N GLY A 39 0.03 -9.49 9.53
CA GLY A 39 1.40 -8.98 9.62
C GLY A 39 2.11 -8.80 8.30
N VAL A 40 1.43 -9.05 7.18
CA VAL A 40 2.02 -8.98 5.84
C VAL A 40 1.64 -7.66 5.19
N LYS A 41 2.66 -6.90 4.77
CA LYS A 41 2.49 -5.62 4.07
C LYS A 41 2.42 -5.88 2.57
N THR A 42 1.30 -5.57 1.94
CA THR A 42 1.09 -5.76 0.50
C THR A 42 0.64 -4.47 -0.17
N ASN A 43 0.68 -4.48 -1.50
CA ASN A 43 -0.10 -3.56 -2.29
C ASN A 43 -0.91 -4.39 -3.28
N GLU A 44 -2.24 -4.36 -3.19
CA GLU A 44 -3.10 -5.12 -4.10
C GLU A 44 -3.37 -4.34 -5.41
N PHE A 45 -3.46 -5.06 -6.53
CA PHE A 45 -3.60 -4.50 -7.87
C PHE A 45 -4.81 -3.58 -8.05
N THR A 46 -6.00 -4.00 -7.65
CA THR A 46 -7.22 -3.21 -7.88
C THR A 46 -7.11 -1.85 -7.17
N GLU A 47 -6.62 -1.83 -5.93
CA GLU A 47 -6.36 -0.60 -5.18
C GLU A 47 -5.24 0.23 -5.84
N ALA A 48 -4.11 -0.40 -6.18
CA ALA A 48 -2.98 0.28 -6.81
C ALA A 48 -3.38 0.99 -8.11
N THR A 49 -4.29 0.42 -8.91
CA THR A 49 -4.74 1.05 -10.17
C THR A 49 -5.55 2.33 -9.97
N THR A 50 -6.19 2.53 -8.81
CA THR A 50 -6.95 3.75 -8.50
C THR A 50 -6.07 4.90 -8.01
N SER A 51 -4.84 4.61 -7.60
CA SER A 51 -3.91 5.59 -6.99
C SER A 51 -3.38 6.65 -7.95
N GLN A 52 -3.50 6.44 -9.27
CA GLN A 52 -2.76 7.13 -10.34
C GLN A 52 -1.23 6.97 -10.28
N MET A 53 -0.73 6.01 -9.49
CA MET A 53 0.69 5.68 -9.40
C MET A 53 1.03 4.36 -10.10
N PHE A 54 0.07 3.68 -10.74
CA PHE A 54 0.29 2.42 -11.45
C PHE A 54 0.43 2.64 -12.96
N ASN A 55 1.42 1.98 -13.57
CA ASN A 55 1.65 1.98 -15.01
C ASN A 55 1.13 0.66 -15.62
N PRO A 56 0.03 0.69 -16.40
CA PRO A 56 -0.56 -0.51 -16.99
C PRO A 56 0.29 -1.13 -18.11
N LYS A 57 1.20 -0.36 -18.74
CA LYS A 57 2.08 -0.90 -19.80
C LYS A 57 3.20 -1.76 -19.23
N THR A 58 3.71 -1.40 -18.04
CA THR A 58 4.82 -2.11 -17.39
C THR A 58 4.34 -3.05 -16.29
N GLY A 59 3.07 -2.99 -15.89
CA GLY A 59 2.49 -3.87 -14.88
C GLY A 59 2.99 -3.60 -13.45
N GLY A 60 3.31 -2.35 -13.12
CA GLY A 60 3.84 -1.98 -11.81
C GLY A 60 3.75 -0.49 -11.54
N TRP A 61 4.34 -0.03 -10.44
CA TRP A 61 4.36 1.40 -10.11
C TRP A 61 5.03 2.24 -11.19
N ALA A 62 4.44 3.40 -11.50
CA ALA A 62 4.98 4.45 -12.34
C ALA A 62 6.12 5.20 -11.62
N LYS A 63 7.23 4.49 -11.37
CA LYS A 63 8.37 4.98 -10.59
C LYS A 63 8.95 6.28 -11.15
N ASP A 64 8.96 6.43 -12.47
CA ASP A 64 9.41 7.65 -13.15
C ASP A 64 8.55 8.88 -12.81
N ILE A 65 7.23 8.71 -12.68
CA ILE A 65 6.32 9.77 -12.24
C ILE A 65 6.56 10.07 -10.76
N MET A 66 6.69 9.04 -9.92
CA MET A 66 6.94 9.20 -8.48
C MET A 66 8.23 9.97 -8.22
N GLU A 67 9.33 9.59 -8.87
CA GLU A 67 10.64 10.24 -8.77
C GLU A 67 10.59 11.71 -9.22
N LYS A 68 9.94 12.01 -10.36
CA LYS A 68 9.76 13.39 -10.85
C LYS A 68 8.98 14.27 -9.88
N LEU A 69 8.07 13.69 -9.10
CA LEU A 69 7.27 14.39 -8.10
C LEU A 69 7.92 14.40 -6.71
N GLY A 70 9.11 13.81 -6.54
CA GLY A 70 9.81 13.71 -5.26
C GLY A 70 9.18 12.71 -4.28
N ILE A 71 8.34 11.79 -4.76
CA ILE A 71 7.73 10.74 -3.94
C ILE A 71 8.71 9.56 -3.85
N PRO A 72 9.15 9.15 -2.65
CA PRO A 72 10.18 8.14 -2.50
C PRO A 72 9.65 6.73 -2.86
N VAL A 73 10.21 6.12 -3.89
CA VAL A 73 9.80 4.78 -4.40
C VAL A 73 9.94 3.67 -3.34
N LYS A 74 10.80 3.84 -2.34
CA LYS A 74 10.98 2.86 -1.24
C LYS A 74 9.69 2.58 -0.45
N ILE A 75 8.73 3.50 -0.44
CA ILE A 75 7.50 3.35 0.36
C ILE A 75 6.49 2.41 -0.29
N VAL A 76 6.61 2.12 -1.58
CA VAL A 76 5.77 1.13 -2.25
C VAL A 76 6.53 -0.18 -2.36
N GLY A 77 5.83 -1.32 -2.43
CA GLY A 77 6.47 -2.55 -2.87
C GLY A 77 5.60 -3.32 -3.83
N ASP A 78 5.78 -4.64 -3.87
CA ASP A 78 5.22 -5.41 -4.99
C ASP A 78 3.70 -5.37 -5.05
N VAL A 79 3.19 -5.26 -6.27
CA VAL A 79 1.76 -5.27 -6.56
C VAL A 79 1.32 -6.72 -6.77
N ILE A 80 0.47 -7.22 -5.89
CA ILE A 80 -0.08 -8.59 -5.96
C ILE A 80 -1.45 -8.60 -6.62
N GLN A 81 -1.84 -9.74 -7.20
CA GLN A 81 -3.15 -9.91 -7.81
C GLN A 81 -4.24 -10.11 -6.73
N PRO A 82 -5.50 -9.72 -7.02
CA PRO A 82 -6.60 -9.96 -6.10
C PRO A 82 -6.78 -11.45 -5.85
N GLY A 83 -7.13 -11.82 -4.62
CA GLY A 83 -7.29 -13.23 -4.21
C GLY A 83 -5.98 -13.98 -3.94
N THR A 84 -4.82 -13.31 -4.00
CA THR A 84 -3.55 -13.88 -3.55
C THR A 84 -3.61 -14.17 -2.05
N VAL A 85 -3.24 -15.37 -1.62
CA VAL A 85 -3.10 -15.71 -0.19
C VAL A 85 -1.80 -15.11 0.33
N ILE A 86 -1.89 -14.21 1.31
CA ILE A 86 -0.75 -13.40 1.77
C ILE A 86 -0.18 -13.87 3.12
N GLY A 87 -0.91 -14.67 3.88
CA GLY A 87 -0.50 -15.12 5.20
C GLY A 87 -1.63 -15.84 5.91
N LYS A 88 -1.50 -16.04 7.23
CA LYS A 88 -2.61 -16.47 8.08
C LYS A 88 -2.96 -15.35 9.04
N LEU A 89 -4.17 -15.39 9.59
CA LEU A 89 -4.53 -14.53 10.72
C LEU A 89 -3.51 -14.67 11.86
N ARG A 90 -3.15 -13.53 12.46
CA ARG A 90 -2.32 -13.45 13.65
C ARG A 90 -3.03 -14.17 14.80
N PRO A 91 -2.28 -14.87 15.68
CA PRO A 91 -2.87 -15.56 16.82
C PRO A 91 -3.77 -14.66 17.69
N SER A 92 -3.34 -13.41 17.93
CA SER A 92 -4.11 -12.44 18.72
C SER A 92 -5.48 -12.10 18.12
N VAL A 93 -5.58 -12.06 16.78
CA VAL A 93 -6.85 -11.81 16.10
C VAL A 93 -7.77 -13.02 16.23
N CYS A 94 -7.23 -14.24 16.13
CA CYS A 94 -7.99 -15.46 16.35
C CYS A 94 -8.53 -15.55 17.78
N GLU A 95 -7.74 -15.13 18.78
CA GLU A 95 -8.16 -15.08 20.18
C GLU A 95 -9.33 -14.11 20.39
N GLU A 96 -9.23 -12.89 19.85
CA GLU A 96 -10.26 -11.85 19.92
C GLU A 96 -11.62 -12.33 19.39
N ILE A 97 -11.61 -13.10 18.28
CA ILE A 97 -12.84 -13.52 17.59
C ILE A 97 -13.25 -14.97 17.90
N ALA A 98 -12.57 -15.65 18.83
CA ALA A 98 -12.73 -17.09 19.09
C ALA A 98 -12.62 -17.96 17.82
N GLY A 99 -11.69 -17.61 16.93
CA GLY A 99 -11.45 -18.26 15.63
C GLY A 99 -10.17 -19.11 15.57
N THR A 100 -9.80 -19.51 14.36
CA THR A 100 -8.55 -20.25 14.07
C THR A 100 -7.71 -19.52 13.02
N GLN A 101 -6.42 -19.87 12.93
CA GLN A 101 -5.51 -19.24 11.96
C GLN A 101 -5.80 -19.71 10.53
N ILE A 102 -6.76 -19.04 9.90
CA ILE A 102 -7.10 -19.24 8.49
C ILE A 102 -6.17 -18.43 7.58
N PRO A 103 -5.93 -18.89 6.34
CA PRO A 103 -5.27 -18.11 5.29
C PRO A 103 -6.05 -16.85 4.88
#